data_AF-A0A1J3I3C1-F1
#
_entry.id   AF-A0A1J3I3C1-F1
#
_cell.length_a   1.000
_cell.length_b   1.000
_cell.length_c   1.000
_cell.angle_alpha   90.00
_cell.angle_beta   90.00
_cell.angle_gamma   90.00
#
_symmetry.space_group_name_H-M   'P 1'
#
loop_
_entity.id
_entity.type
_entity.pdbx_description
1 polymer ?
#
loop_
_entity_poly.entity_id
_entity_poly.type
_entity_poly.pdbx_seq_one_letter_code
_entity_poly.pdbx_strand_id
1 'polypeptide(L)' 'DVMIAGKVAVICGYGDVGKGCAAAMKTAGARVIVTEIDPICALQALMEGLQVLTLEDVVSEADIFVTTTGNKDIIMVDHM' A
#
# COMPACT_ATOMS: atom_id res chain seq x y z
N ASP A 1 16.29 13.78 -1.69
CA ASP A 1 15.30 13.76 -0.60
C ASP A 1 13.90 13.91 -1.14
N VAL A 2 12.98 13.07 -0.68
CA VAL A 2 11.55 13.12 -1.05
C VAL A 2 10.74 13.24 0.24
N MET A 3 9.84 14.22 0.31
CA MET A 3 8.91 14.36 1.42
C MET A 3 7.87 13.25 1.38
N ILE A 4 7.61 12.58 2.52
CA ILE A 4 6.62 11.50 2.64
C ILE A 4 5.24 12.06 3.06
N ALA A 5 5.23 13.07 3.93
CA ALA A 5 4.00 13.67 4.42
C ALA A 5 3.15 14.23 3.27
N GLY A 6 1.85 13.95 3.29
CA GLY A 6 0.89 14.39 2.27
C GLY A 6 0.89 13.59 0.97
N LYS A 7 1.87 12.72 0.74
CA LYS A 7 1.93 11.84 -0.44
C LYS A 7 1.02 10.63 -0.30
N VAL A 8 0.65 10.06 -1.44
CA VAL A 8 -0.11 8.81 -1.52
C VAL A 8 0.86 7.64 -1.61
N ALA A 9 0.86 6.78 -0.59
CA ALA A 9 1.72 5.59 -0.53
C ALA A 9 0.86 4.32 -0.64
N VAL A 10 1.14 3.50 -1.65
CA VAL A 10 0.47 2.23 -1.89
C VAL A 10 1.35 1.08 -1.40
N ILE A 11 0.83 0.31 -0.45
CA ILE A 11 1.48 -0.88 0.10
C ILE A 11 0.79 -2.11 -0.49
N CYS A 12 1.52 -2.90 -1.29
CA CYS A 12 0.99 -4.13 -1.86
C CYS A 12 1.28 -5.31 -0.93
N GLY A 13 0.24 -5.85 -0.33
CA GLY A 13 0.29 -6.92 0.68
C GLY A 13 0.28 -6.38 2.12
N TYR A 14 -0.52 -6.98 2.98
CA TYR A 14 -0.76 -6.58 4.38
C TYR A 14 -0.47 -7.72 5.37
N GLY A 15 0.57 -8.50 5.08
CA GLY A 15 1.20 -9.42 6.04
C GLY A 15 2.07 -8.67 7.07
N ASP A 16 2.95 -9.38 7.78
CA ASP A 16 3.76 -8.79 8.86
C ASP A 16 4.64 -7.62 8.37
N VAL A 17 5.27 -7.76 7.21
CA VAL A 17 6.08 -6.70 6.60
C VAL A 17 5.19 -5.53 6.15
N GLY A 18 4.06 -5.82 5.49
CA GLY A 18 3.12 -4.82 5.00
C GLY A 18 2.54 -3.95 6.11
N LYS A 19 2.17 -4.56 7.26
CA LYS A 19 1.72 -3.86 8.47
C LYS A 19 2.77 -2.89 9.00
N GLY A 20 4.03 -3.34 9.09
CA GLY A 20 5.14 -2.48 9.49
C GLY A 20 5.34 -1.30 8.56
N CYS A 21 5.30 -1.54 7.24
CA CYS A 21 5.42 -0.50 6.22
C CYS A 21 4.25 0.50 6.28
N ALA A 22 3.02 0.03 6.38
CA ALA A 22 1.84 0.87 6.46
C ALA A 22 1.85 1.75 7.72
N ALA A 23 2.20 1.19 8.88
CA ALA A 23 2.34 1.93 10.12
C ALA A 23 3.42 3.02 10.01
N ALA A 24 4.60 2.69 9.48
CA ALA A 24 5.68 3.65 9.29
C ALA A 24 5.30 4.80 8.36
N MET A 25 4.66 4.50 7.22
CA MET A 25 4.21 5.51 6.26
C MET A 25 3.11 6.41 6.83
N LYS A 26 2.17 5.82 7.58
CA LYS A 26 1.10 6.57 8.26
C LYS A 26 1.67 7.50 9.33
N THR A 27 2.64 7.04 10.14
CA THR A 27 3.34 7.87 11.11
C THR A 27 4.15 8.99 10.45
N ALA A 28 4.70 8.75 9.26
CA ALA A 28 5.37 9.75 8.45
C ALA A 28 4.41 10.75 7.74
N GLY A 29 3.10 10.62 7.94
CA GLY A 29 2.08 11.54 7.44
C GLY A 29 1.63 11.29 6.00
N ALA A 30 1.94 10.13 5.41
CA ALA A 30 1.43 9.75 4.10
C ALA A 30 -0.05 9.33 4.17
N ARG A 31 -0.76 9.50 3.06
CA ARG A 31 -2.05 8.85 2.79
C ARG A 31 -1.77 7.42 2.33
N VAL A 32 -1.98 6.45 3.23
CA VAL A 32 -1.65 5.04 2.96
C VAL A 32 -2.85 4.30 2.38
N ILE A 33 -2.64 3.62 1.26
CA ILE A 33 -3.58 2.70 0.62
C ILE A 33 -2.94 1.32 0.57
N VAL A 34 -3.74 0.27 0.76
CA VAL A 34 -3.29 -1.12 0.77
C VAL A 34 -3.93 -1.86 -0.40
N THR A 35 -3.17 -2.74 -1.04
CA THR A 35 -3.74 -3.77 -1.93
C THR A 35 -3.55 -5.13 -1.29
N GLU A 36 -4.59 -5.97 -1.29
CA GLU A 36 -4.54 -7.31 -0.70
C GLU A 36 -5.43 -8.29 -1.47
N ILE A 37 -4.96 -9.53 -1.53
CA ILE A 37 -5.70 -10.69 -2.04
C ILE A 37 -6.36 -11.48 -0.90
N ASP A 38 -5.80 -11.45 0.31
CA ASP A 38 -6.35 -12.17 1.46
C ASP A 38 -7.43 -11.31 2.15
N PRO A 39 -8.69 -11.77 2.22
CA PRO A 39 -9.78 -11.01 2.82
C PRO A 39 -9.59 -10.73 4.32
N ILE A 40 -8.83 -11.57 5.04
CA ILE A 40 -8.55 -11.38 6.47
C ILE A 40 -7.59 -10.20 6.65
N CYS A 41 -6.50 -10.18 5.89
CA CYS A 41 -5.52 -9.09 5.91
C CYS A 41 -6.13 -7.77 5.40
N ALA A 42 -6.96 -7.83 4.35
CA ALA A 42 -7.70 -6.67 3.86
C ALA A 42 -8.63 -6.08 4.94
N LEU A 43 -9.40 -6.93 5.63
CA LEU A 43 -10.28 -6.47 6.71
C LEU A 43 -9.48 -5.84 7.86
N GLN A 44 -8.31 -6.39 8.21
CA GLN A 44 -7.42 -5.80 9.21
C GLN A 44 -6.95 -4.40 8.81
N ALA A 45 -6.55 -4.21 7.55
CA ALA A 45 -6.17 -2.89 7.04
C ALA A 45 -7.32 -1.87 7.16
N LEU A 46 -8.54 -2.26 6.79
CA LEU A 46 -9.74 -1.42 6.92
C LEU A 46 -10.03 -1.06 8.38
N MET A 47 -9.88 -2.00 9.31
CA MET A 47 -10.05 -1.76 10.75
C MET A 47 -9.03 -0.76 11.31
N GLU A 48 -7.85 -0.67 10.70
CA GLU A 48 -6.82 0.33 11.02
C GLU A 48 -7.04 1.69 10.31
N GLY A 49 -8.15 1.83 9.58
CA GLY A 49 -8.51 3.05 8.86
C GLY A 49 -7.71 3.25 7.58
N LEU A 50 -7.15 2.19 7.01
CA LEU A 50 -6.46 2.22 5.72
C LEU A 50 -7.45 1.85 4.61
N GLN A 51 -7.36 2.51 3.47
CA GLN A 51 -8.19 2.18 2.32
C GLN A 51 -7.65 0.92 1.65
N VAL A 52 -8.52 0.00 1.26
CA VAL A 52 -8.14 -1.20 0.48
C VAL A 52 -8.71 -1.06 -0.93
N LEU A 53 -7.83 -1.02 -1.92
CA LEU A 53 -8.15 -0.87 -3.34
C LEU A 53 -7.34 -1.85 -4.18
N THR A 54 -7.68 -2.01 -5.46
CA THR A 54 -6.82 -2.72 -6.42
C THR A 54 -5.67 -1.81 -6.85
N LEU A 55 -4.64 -2.39 -7.47
CA LEU A 55 -3.51 -1.59 -7.94
C LEU A 55 -3.94 -0.69 -9.11
N GLU A 56 -4.83 -1.19 -9.95
CA GLU A 56 -5.37 -0.52 -11.13
C GLU A 56 -6.15 0.75 -10.76
N ASP A 57 -6.84 0.75 -9.61
CA ASP A 57 -7.61 1.89 -9.14
C ASP A 57 -6.72 3.06 -8.65
N VAL A 58 -5.47 2.79 -8.30
CA VAL A 58 -4.59 3.77 -7.64
C VAL A 58 -3.34 4.12 -8.44
N VAL A 59 -3.08 3.41 -9.54
CA VAL A 59 -1.81 3.51 -10.27
C VAL A 59 -1.52 4.93 -10.75
N SER A 60 -2.56 5.68 -11.13
CA SER A 60 -2.46 7.05 -11.65
C SER A 60 -2.32 8.13 -10.59
N GLU A 61 -2.62 7.83 -9.33
CA GLU A 61 -2.67 8.83 -8.24
C GLU A 61 -1.59 8.64 -7.18
N ALA A 62 -0.92 7.48 -7.17
CA ALA A 62 0.04 7.13 -6.15
C ALA A 62 1.44 7.71 -6.41
N ASP A 63 2.07 8.23 -5.37
CA ASP A 63 3.43 8.78 -5.44
C ASP A 63 4.50 7.76 -5.09
N ILE A 64 4.17 6.78 -4.25
CA ILE A 64 5.09 5.80 -3.68
C ILE A 64 4.44 4.43 -3.73
N PHE A 65 5.14 3.45 -4.29
CA PHE A 65 4.71 2.06 -4.29
C PHE A 65 5.72 1.21 -3.51
N VAL A 66 5.20 0.33 -2.63
CA VAL A 66 6.00 -0.62 -1.87
C VAL A 66 5.38 -2.00 -2.00
N THR A 67 6.13 -2.96 -2.53
CA THR A 67 5.69 -4.36 -2.64
C THR A 67 6.18 -5.18 -1.45
N THR A 68 5.25 -5.73 -0.67
CA THR A 68 5.51 -6.53 0.52
C THR A 68 4.78 -7.88 0.51
N THR A 69 4.32 -8.33 -0.66
CA THR A 69 3.56 -9.58 -0.82
C THR A 69 4.42 -10.84 -0.74
N GLY A 70 5.72 -10.75 -1.06
CA GLY A 70 6.59 -11.91 -1.27
C GLY A 70 6.25 -12.72 -2.54
N ASN A 71 5.33 -12.22 -3.37
CA ASN A 71 4.94 -12.82 -4.64
C ASN A 71 5.61 -12.07 -5.81
N LYS A 72 5.58 -12.68 -6.99
CA LYS A 72 6.04 -12.08 -8.24
C LYS A 72 4.91 -11.29 -8.89
N ASP A 73 5.24 -10.54 -9.94
CA ASP A 73 4.25 -10.06 -10.90
C ASP A 73 3.24 -9.04 -10.28
N ILE A 74 3.67 -8.30 -9.26
CA ILE A 74 2.82 -7.33 -8.54
C ILE A 74 2.75 -5.97 -9.25
N ILE A 75 3.92 -5.40 -9.59
CA ILE A 75 4.01 -4.16 -10.37
C ILE A 75 4.66 -4.54 -11.70
N MET A 76 3.92 -4.31 -12.78
CA MET A 76 4.30 -4.66 -14.13
C MET A 76 4.63 -3.41 -14.94
N VAL A 77 5.19 -3.62 -16.13
CA VAL A 77 5.44 -2.53 -17.09
C VAL A 77 4.16 -1.76 -17.41
N ASP A 78 3.02 -2.45 -17.49
CA ASP A 78 1.72 -1.81 -17.76
C ASP A 78 1.22 -0.94 -16.59
N HIS A 79 1.86 -1.02 -15.41
CA HIS A 79 1.55 -0.22 -14.22
C HIS A 79 2.49 0.98 -14.05
N MET A 80 3.46 1.19 -14.96
CA MET A 80 4.44 2.28 -14.93
C MET A 80 4.15 3.33 -16.02
#